data_AF-A0A183J5B4-F1
#
_entry.id   AF-A0A183J5B4-F1
#
_cell.length_a   1.000
_cell.length_b   1.000
_cell.length_c   1.000
_cell.angle_alpha   90.00
_cell.angle_beta   90.00
_cell.angle_gamma   90.00
#
_symmetry.space_group_name_H-M   'P 1'
#
loop_
_entity.id
_entity.type
_entity.pdbx_description
1 polymer ?
#
loop_
_entity_poly.entity_id
_entity_poly.type
_entity_poly.pdbx_seq_one_letter_code
_entity_poly.pdbx_strand_id
1 'polypeptide(L)'
;MSGEEYIDVDGSVLEGGGQILRLATVFSTVFRKPIRVFSIRAGRNTPGLRPQHLSGLQLIAKLCNGTLIGGHVGSTEIKFKPGLIKGGYFVADTGTAG
;
A
#
# COMPACT_ATOMS: atom_id res chain seq x y z
N MET A 1 -7.79 17.55 -19.72
CA MET A 1 -6.99 17.06 -18.59
C MET A 1 -7.48 15.66 -18.26
N SER A 2 -6.84 14.61 -18.77
CA SER A 2 -7.16 13.25 -18.34
C SER A 2 -6.70 13.13 -16.88
N GLY A 3 -7.64 13.11 -15.94
CA GLY A 3 -7.31 12.78 -14.56
C GLY A 3 -6.59 11.43 -14.55
N GLU A 4 -5.51 11.32 -13.77
CA GLU A 4 -4.79 10.05 -13.65
C GLU A 4 -5.74 8.99 -13.07
N GLU A 5 -6.02 7.96 -13.88
CA GLU A 5 -6.92 6.89 -13.51
C GLU A 5 -6.20 5.93 -12.55
N TYR A 6 -6.73 5.79 -11.34
CA TYR A 6 -6.27 4.80 -10.39
C TYR A 6 -6.87 3.45 -10.76
N ILE A 7 -6.05 2.40 -10.75
CA ILE A 7 -6.54 1.03 -10.85
C ILE A 7 -7.11 0.63 -9.49
N ASP A 8 -8.40 0.32 -9.45
CA ASP A 8 -9.07 -0.17 -8.26
C ASP A 8 -8.69 -1.63 -7.97
N VAL A 9 -8.36 -1.90 -6.71
CA VAL A 9 -7.99 -3.21 -6.19
C VAL A 9 -8.81 -3.51 -4.94
N ASP A 10 -9.61 -4.56 -4.98
CA ASP A 10 -10.37 -5.03 -3.83
C ASP A 10 -9.48 -5.83 -2.87
N GLY A 11 -9.23 -5.26 -1.68
CA GLY A 11 -8.42 -5.84 -0.61
C GLY A 11 -9.14 -6.88 0.25
N SER A 12 -10.42 -7.17 -0.02
CA SER A 12 -11.19 -8.21 0.67
C SER A 12 -11.01 -9.60 0.06
N VAL A 13 -10.53 -9.68 -1.19
CA VAL A 13 -10.40 -10.92 -1.94
C VAL A 13 -9.37 -11.87 -1.29
N LEU A 14 -9.50 -13.17 -1.53
CA LEU A 14 -8.72 -14.24 -0.90
C LEU A 14 -8.90 -14.26 0.64
N GLU A 15 -7.81 -14.42 1.39
CA GLU A 15 -7.82 -14.54 2.85
C GLU A 15 -8.10 -13.22 3.61
N GLY A 16 -8.47 -12.15 2.90
CA GLY A 16 -8.67 -10.81 3.46
C GLY A 16 -7.49 -10.38 4.35
N GLY A 17 -6.27 -10.78 3.98
CA GLY A 17 -5.05 -10.54 4.75
C GLY A 17 -4.31 -9.30 4.28
N GLY A 18 -2.98 -9.29 4.45
CA GLY A 18 -2.11 -8.22 3.94
C GLY A 18 -1.50 -8.50 2.56
N GLN A 19 -1.76 -9.66 1.94
CA GLN A 19 -1.06 -10.09 0.73
C GLN A 19 -1.42 -9.26 -0.50
N ILE A 20 -2.70 -9.03 -0.76
CA ILE A 20 -3.17 -8.21 -1.90
C ILE A 20 -2.57 -6.81 -1.82
N LEU A 21 -2.64 -6.16 -0.65
CA LEU A 21 -2.09 -4.83 -0.43
C LEU A 21 -0.59 -4.76 -0.77
N ARG A 22 0.20 -5.73 -0.30
CA ARG A 22 1.65 -5.78 -0.55
C ARG A 22 1.94 -5.98 -2.04
N LEU A 23 1.31 -6.96 -2.67
CA LEU A 23 1.52 -7.27 -4.09
C LEU A 23 1.06 -6.12 -4.99
N ALA A 24 -0.13 -5.56 -4.74
CA ALA A 24 -0.66 -4.45 -5.50
C ALA A 24 0.29 -3.25 -5.46
N THR A 25 0.81 -2.89 -4.29
CA THR A 25 1.74 -1.76 -4.14
C THR A 25 3.08 -2.02 -4.84
N VAL A 26 3.61 -3.24 -4.78
CA VAL A 26 4.82 -3.63 -5.51
C VAL A 26 4.60 -3.57 -7.02
N PHE A 27 3.51 -4.15 -7.53
CA PHE A 27 3.19 -4.10 -8.96
C PHE A 27 2.91 -2.69 -9.45
N SER A 28 2.19 -1.88 -8.66
CA SER A 28 2.01 -0.45 -8.92
C SER A 28 3.37 0.22 -9.11
N THR A 29 4.32 -0.03 -8.21
CA THR A 29 5.68 0.53 -8.26
C THR A 29 6.45 0.08 -9.50
N VAL A 30 6.45 -1.21 -9.82
CA VAL A 30 7.18 -1.78 -10.96
C VAL A 30 6.58 -1.30 -12.29
N PHE A 31 5.25 -1.29 -12.42
CA PHE A 31 4.55 -0.89 -13.65
C PHE A 31 4.30 0.61 -13.76
N ARG A 32 4.62 1.39 -12.71
CA ARG A 32 4.34 2.84 -12.59
C ARG A 32 2.88 3.19 -12.84
N LYS A 33 1.95 2.39 -12.29
CA LYS A 33 0.51 2.63 -12.41
C LYS A 33 -0.08 2.99 -11.04
N PRO A 34 -0.78 4.14 -10.89
CA PRO A 34 -1.46 4.48 -9.64
C PRO A 34 -2.52 3.44 -9.28
N ILE A 35 -2.66 3.11 -7.99
CA ILE A 35 -3.66 2.16 -7.49
C ILE A 35 -4.46 2.72 -6.33
N ARG A 36 -5.74 2.32 -6.25
CA ARG A 36 -6.57 2.49 -5.06
C ARG A 36 -6.87 1.11 -4.51
N VAL A 37 -6.47 0.84 -3.28
CA VAL A 37 -6.79 -0.41 -2.59
C VAL A 37 -7.87 -0.10 -1.58
N PHE A 38 -9.05 -0.71 -1.71
CA PHE A 38 -10.18 -0.53 -0.79
C PHE A 38 -10.52 -1.85 -0.09
N SER A 39 -11.38 -1.83 0.93
CA SER A 39 -11.76 -3.01 1.72
C SER A 39 -10.56 -3.77 2.35
N ILE A 40 -9.50 -3.04 2.72
CA ILE A 40 -8.27 -3.64 3.25
C ILE A 40 -8.58 -4.45 4.51
N ARG A 41 -8.30 -5.75 4.45
CA ARG A 41 -8.50 -6.69 5.56
C ARG A 41 -9.94 -6.77 6.08
N ALA A 42 -10.93 -6.56 5.20
CA ALA A 42 -12.34 -6.56 5.58
C ALA A 42 -12.80 -7.87 6.28
N GLY A 43 -12.24 -9.02 5.91
CA GLY A 43 -12.58 -10.33 6.50
C GLY A 43 -11.90 -10.67 7.84
N ARG A 44 -11.22 -9.72 8.50
CA ARG A 44 -10.48 -9.96 9.75
C ARG A 44 -11.17 -9.28 10.93
N ASN A 45 -11.02 -9.86 12.13
CA ASN A 45 -11.54 -9.29 13.39
C ASN A 45 -11.13 -7.83 13.63
N THR A 46 -9.94 -7.45 13.18
CA THR A 46 -9.50 -6.05 13.16
C THR A 46 -9.19 -5.67 11.72
N PRO A 47 -10.09 -5.02 10.98
CA PRO A 47 -9.85 -4.60 9.60
C PRO A 47 -8.77 -3.52 9.46
N GLY A 48 -8.41 -3.20 8.22
CA GLY A 48 -7.53 -2.11 7.87
C GLY A 48 -6.02 -2.37 8.07
N LEU A 49 -5.24 -1.32 7.84
CA LEU A 49 -3.78 -1.35 7.97
C LEU A 49 -3.36 -1.68 9.41
N ARG A 50 -2.27 -2.45 9.51
CA ARG A 50 -1.58 -2.76 10.78
C ARG A 50 -0.18 -2.14 10.69
N PRO A 51 0.57 -1.99 11.79
CA PRO A 51 1.88 -1.34 11.78
C PRO A 51 2.83 -1.87 10.71
N GLN A 52 2.87 -3.19 10.48
CA GLN A 52 3.70 -3.80 9.44
C GLN A 52 3.24 -3.45 8.01
N HIS A 53 1.94 -3.31 7.79
CA HIS A 53 1.42 -2.87 6.49
C HIS A 53 1.82 -1.42 6.23
N LEU A 54 1.59 -0.55 7.22
CA LEU A 54 1.92 0.87 7.12
C LEU A 54 3.41 1.10 6.87
N SER A 55 4.26 0.44 7.66
CA SER A 55 5.72 0.56 7.53
C SER A 55 6.21 0.12 6.15
N GLY A 56 5.69 -1.00 5.62
CA GLY A 56 6.00 -1.47 4.26
C GLY A 56 5.52 -0.50 3.17
N LEU A 57 4.31 0.06 3.29
CA LEU A 57 3.80 1.05 2.34
C LEU A 57 4.62 2.34 2.35
N GLN A 58 4.99 2.83 3.53
CA GLN A 58 5.86 4.00 3.69
C GLN A 58 7.25 3.76 3.12
N LEU A 59 7.81 2.55 3.30
CA LEU A 59 9.09 2.15 2.72
C LEU A 59 9.04 2.20 1.20
N ILE A 60 8.01 1.61 0.58
CA ILE A 60 7.85 1.64 -0.88
C ILE A 60 7.67 3.07 -1.39
N ALA A 61 6.85 3.89 -0.71
CA ALA A 61 6.67 5.30 -1.07
C ALA A 61 8.01 6.07 -1.03
N LYS A 62 8.86 5.85 -0.02
CA LYS A 62 10.21 6.43 0.05
C LYS A 62 11.10 5.93 -1.10
N LEU A 63 11.07 4.62 -1.38
CA LEU A 63 11.90 3.98 -2.41
C LEU A 63 11.64 4.52 -3.82
N CYS A 64 10.40 4.87 -4.14
CA CYS A 64 10.04 5.42 -5.45
C CYS A 64 9.71 6.92 -5.45
N ASN A 65 9.93 7.64 -4.34
CA ASN A 65 9.45 9.01 -4.16
C ASN A 65 7.96 9.16 -4.56
N GLY A 66 7.15 8.19 -4.14
CA GLY A 66 5.72 8.09 -4.43
C GLY A 66 4.84 8.77 -3.38
N THR A 67 3.59 8.99 -3.74
CA THR A 67 2.57 9.58 -2.85
C THR A 67 1.67 8.49 -2.29
N LEU A 68 1.49 8.48 -0.97
CA LEU A 68 0.57 7.60 -0.26
C LEU A 68 -0.49 8.43 0.46
N ILE A 69 -1.76 8.21 0.13
CA ILE A 69 -2.92 8.84 0.77
C ILE A 69 -3.67 7.75 1.54
N GLY A 70 -4.14 8.06 2.75
CA GLY A 70 -4.81 7.08 3.62
C GLY A 70 -3.86 6.15 4.37
N GLY A 71 -2.54 6.40 4.34
CA GLY A 71 -1.53 5.60 5.04
C GLY A 71 -1.49 5.84 6.55
N HIS A 72 -2.46 5.31 7.30
CA HIS A 72 -2.47 5.29 8.76
C HIS A 72 -2.99 3.95 9.29
N VAL A 73 -2.61 3.56 10.52
CA VAL A 73 -3.08 2.31 11.14
C VAL A 73 -4.61 2.34 11.25
N GLY A 74 -5.25 1.22 10.91
CA GLY A 74 -6.71 1.09 10.87
C GLY A 74 -7.36 1.51 9.55
N SER A 75 -6.62 2.17 8.64
CA SER A 75 -7.19 2.58 7.36
C SER A 75 -7.64 1.38 6.52
N THR A 76 -8.86 1.44 5.99
CA THR A 76 -9.44 0.42 5.11
C THR A 76 -9.29 0.75 3.63
N GLU A 77 -8.76 1.93 3.30
CA GLU A 77 -8.50 2.39 1.95
C GLU A 77 -7.17 3.15 1.85
N ILE A 78 -6.44 2.92 0.76
CA ILE A 78 -5.29 3.75 0.38
C ILE A 78 -5.37 4.14 -1.10
N LYS A 79 -4.78 5.28 -1.43
CA LYS A 79 -4.38 5.60 -2.80
C LYS A 79 -2.86 5.70 -2.83
N PHE A 80 -2.24 4.96 -3.73
CA PHE A 80 -0.80 4.96 -3.91
C PHE A 80 -0.46 5.33 -5.35
N LYS A 81 0.34 6.38 -5.50
CA LYS A 81 0.89 6.83 -6.76
C LYS A 81 2.41 6.64 -6.74
N PRO A 82 2.96 5.70 -7.51
CA PRO A 82 4.40 5.48 -7.57
C PRO A 82 5.11 6.59 -8.34
N GLY A 83 6.35 6.88 -7.95
CA GLY A 83 7.28 7.69 -8.75
C GLY A 83 8.37 6.83 -9.40
N LEU A 84 9.55 7.40 -9.61
CA LEU A 84 10.70 6.66 -10.13
C LEU A 84 11.42 5.94 -8.98
N ILE A 85 11.65 4.63 -9.14
CA ILE A 85 12.47 3.83 -8.22
C ILE A 85 13.89 4.41 -8.16
N LYS A 86 14.37 4.65 -6.94
CA LYS A 86 15.76 5.04 -6.66
C LYS A 86 16.42 4.00 -5.79
N GLY A 87 17.63 3.58 -6.16
CA GLY A 87 18.47 2.76 -5.30
C GLY A 87 18.95 3.54 -4.08
N GLY A 88 19.41 2.83 -3.06
CA GLY A 88 19.93 3.43 -1.83
C GLY A 88 19.68 2.57 -0.60
N TYR A 89 19.99 3.13 0.57
CA TYR A 89 19.71 2.53 1.86
C TYR A 89 18.40 3.07 2.42
N PHE A 90 17.50 2.16 2.77
CA PHE A 90 16.22 2.49 3.35
C PHE A 90 16.02 1.70 4.64
N VAL A 91 15.47 2.35 5.66
CA VAL A 91 15.15 1.75 6.95
C VAL A 91 13.63 1.81 7.14
N ALA A 92 13.08 0.68 7.58
CA ALA A 92 11.70 0.56 8.01
C ALA A 92 11.69 -0.16 9.35
N ASP A 93 10.98 0.43 10.31
CA ASP A 93 10.72 -0.16 11.62
C ASP A 93 9.20 -0.30 11.75
N THR A 94 8.74 -1.50 12.08
CA THR A 94 7.31 -1.78 12.30
C THR A 94 6.89 -1.45 13.73
N GLY A 95 7.85 -1.27 14.65
CA GLY A 95 7.63 -1.00 16.08
C GLY A 95 6.89 -2.11 16.83
N THR A 96 6.61 -3.25 16.17
CA THR A 96 5.83 -4.36 16.71
C THR A 96 6.34 -5.69 16.12
N ALA A 97 6.03 -6.82 16.75
CA ALA A 97 6.51 -8.14 16.34
C ALA A 97 5.83 -8.72 15.08
N GLY A 98 4.96 -7.95 14.42
CA GLY A 98 4.07 -8.41 13.34
C GLY A 98 4.53 -8.09 11.93
#